data_AF-A0A060DEJ9-F1
#
_entry.id   AF-A0A060DEJ9-F1
#
_cell.length_a   1.000
_cell.length_b   1.000
_cell.length_c   1.000
_cell.angle_alpha   90.00
_cell.angle_beta   90.00
_cell.angle_gamma   90.00
#
_symmetry.space_group_name_H-M   'P 1'
#
loop_
_entity.id
_entity.type
_entity.pdbx_description
1 polymer ?
#
loop_
_entity_poly.entity_id
_entity_poly.type
_entity_poly.pdbx_seq_one_letter_code
_entity_poly.pdbx_strand_id
1 'polypeptide(L)'
;EALPNDLIRRGMAVQGPDGKLKLTIEDYPYANDGLLIWDAIKEWASDYVKHYYPTAEDISGDEELQAWWTEVRTKGHEDKKDEPWWPVLDSHENLVQVLATIMWIPSGHHAAVNFGQYPYGGYFPNRPTIARQNIPLENGRQAMRAFVDDPEKVLLDTYPSQLQSFKVMFTLDLLSTHAPDEEYLGTQVEPAWTAEDGIRSAFDKLQGRLRDILEHIDERNEDPKRRNRHGPGVMPYTLLRPCDGNPFDEKSVMEMGIPNSISI
;
A
#
# COMPACT_ATOMS: atom_id res chain seq x y z
N GLU A 1 -9.91 0.02 -1.04
CA GLU A 1 -10.53 1.22 -0.45
C GLU A 1 -9.56 2.40 -0.60
N ALA A 2 -10.07 3.63 -0.69
CA ALA A 2 -9.25 4.84 -0.75
C ALA A 2 -8.54 5.09 0.59
N LEU A 3 -7.25 5.45 0.56
CA LEU A 3 -6.46 5.65 1.78
C LEU A 3 -7.04 6.71 2.74
N PRO A 4 -7.44 7.92 2.27
CA PRO A 4 -8.05 8.92 3.15
C PRO A 4 -9.26 8.39 3.95
N ASN A 5 -10.13 7.64 3.28
CA ASN A 5 -11.36 7.10 3.88
C ASN A 5 -11.03 6.00 4.89
N ASP A 6 -10.07 5.13 4.59
CA ASP A 6 -9.61 4.11 5.54
C ASP A 6 -9.03 4.74 6.82
N LEU A 7 -8.19 5.77 6.67
CA LEU A 7 -7.59 6.47 7.81
C LEU A 7 -8.64 7.11 8.71
N ILE A 8 -9.65 7.77 8.13
CA ILE A 8 -10.77 8.33 8.90
C ILE A 8 -11.55 7.23 9.60
N ARG A 9 -11.95 6.18 8.86
CA ARG A 9 -12.79 5.09 9.38
C ARG A 9 -12.14 4.38 10.58
N ARG A 10 -10.82 4.20 10.56
CA ARG A 10 -10.06 3.59 11.68
C ARG A 10 -9.73 4.58 12.80
N GLY A 11 -10.17 5.84 12.71
CA GLY A 11 -9.89 6.90 13.69
C GLY A 11 -8.43 7.39 13.67
N MET A 12 -7.70 7.13 12.59
CA MET A 12 -6.28 7.51 12.41
C MET A 12 -6.10 8.86 11.73
N ALA A 13 -7.17 9.45 11.22
CA ALA A 13 -7.20 10.81 10.74
C ALA A 13 -8.57 11.45 10.99
N VAL A 14 -8.60 12.77 11.05
CA VAL A 14 -9.82 13.58 10.99
C VAL A 14 -9.70 14.59 9.87
N GLN A 15 -10.82 14.95 9.25
CA GLN A 15 -10.84 16.02 8.26
C GLN A 15 -10.74 17.38 8.96
N GLY A 16 -9.74 18.16 8.59
CA GLY A 16 -9.52 19.52 9.08
C GLY A 16 -10.48 20.53 8.44
N PRO A 17 -10.61 21.73 9.02
CA PRO A 17 -11.44 22.81 8.47
C PRO A 17 -11.00 23.28 7.07
N ASP A 18 -9.73 23.05 6.72
CA ASP A 18 -9.13 23.35 5.41
C ASP A 18 -9.29 22.21 4.40
N GLY A 19 -10.02 21.16 4.75
CA GLY A 19 -10.23 19.97 3.93
C GLY A 19 -9.07 18.97 3.96
N LYS A 20 -7.93 19.31 4.58
CA LYS A 20 -6.78 18.41 4.70
C LYS A 20 -6.99 17.41 5.83
N LEU A 21 -6.40 16.23 5.69
CA LEU A 21 -6.41 15.27 6.78
C LEU A 21 -5.39 15.64 7.86
N LYS A 22 -5.84 15.60 9.11
CA LYS A 22 -4.97 15.65 10.29
C LYS A 22 -4.87 14.26 10.89
N LEU A 23 -3.66 13.71 10.92
CA LEU A 23 -3.41 12.40 11.51
C LEU A 23 -3.54 12.43 13.04
N THR A 24 -4.10 11.36 13.60
CA THR A 24 -4.14 11.12 15.06
C THR A 24 -2.74 10.86 15.60
N ILE A 25 -1.91 10.15 14.81
CA ILE A 25 -0.49 9.92 15.08
C ILE A 25 0.29 10.73 14.06
N GLU A 26 0.94 11.80 14.52
CA GLU A 26 1.64 12.75 13.64
C GLU A 26 2.76 12.09 12.82
N ASP A 27 3.56 11.23 13.46
CA ASP A 27 4.62 10.47 12.79
C ASP A 27 4.16 9.03 12.50
N TYR A 28 3.10 8.87 11.69
CA TYR A 28 2.64 7.56 11.21
C TYR A 28 3.20 7.32 9.80
N PRO A 29 4.26 6.49 9.62
CA PRO A 29 4.99 6.43 8.35
C PRO A 29 4.12 6.01 7.16
N TYR A 30 3.38 4.91 7.29
CA TYR A 30 2.45 4.43 6.25
C TYR A 30 1.43 5.50 5.82
N ALA A 31 0.80 6.18 6.77
CA ALA A 31 -0.21 7.20 6.45
C ALA A 31 0.43 8.44 5.83
N ASN A 32 1.54 8.92 6.40
CA ASN A 32 2.25 10.12 5.95
C ASN A 32 2.79 9.99 4.54
N ASP A 33 3.31 8.82 4.18
CA ASP A 33 3.90 8.58 2.87
C ASP A 33 2.83 8.14 1.87
N GLY A 34 1.90 7.29 2.31
CA GLY A 34 0.79 6.83 1.50
C GLY A 34 -0.12 7.96 1.03
N LEU A 35 -0.35 8.99 1.86
CA LEU A 35 -1.13 10.16 1.44
C LEU A 35 -0.45 10.94 0.33
N LEU A 36 0.89 11.00 0.31
CA LEU A 36 1.63 11.65 -0.78
C LEU A 36 1.47 10.89 -2.09
N ILE A 37 1.60 9.56 -2.05
CA ILE A 37 1.39 8.68 -3.20
C ILE A 37 -0.06 8.75 -3.69
N TRP A 38 -1.03 8.68 -2.77
CA TRP A 38 -2.45 8.82 -3.07
C TRP A 38 -2.76 10.14 -3.78
N ASP A 39 -2.23 11.25 -3.27
CA ASP A 39 -2.45 12.57 -3.87
C ASP A 39 -1.84 12.67 -5.28
N ALA A 40 -0.65 12.10 -5.51
CA ALA A 40 -0.03 12.05 -6.83
C ALA A 40 -0.86 11.21 -7.83
N ILE A 41 -1.34 10.04 -7.41
CA ILE A 41 -2.23 9.18 -8.21
C ILE A 41 -3.55 9.89 -8.51
N LYS A 42 -4.15 10.56 -7.52
CA LYS A 42 -5.41 11.29 -7.68
C LYS A 42 -5.27 12.48 -8.61
N GLU A 43 -4.14 13.19 -8.55
CA GLU A 43 -3.83 14.28 -9.46
C GLU A 43 -3.67 13.80 -10.90
N TRP A 44 -2.92 12.70 -11.12
CA TRP A 44 -2.82 12.04 -12.42
C TRP A 44 -4.20 11.63 -12.97
N ALA A 45 -5.02 10.95 -12.16
CA ALA A 45 -6.38 10.58 -12.53
C ALA A 45 -7.23 11.80 -12.91
N SER A 46 -7.11 12.89 -12.15
CA SER A 46 -7.85 14.13 -12.39
C SER A 46 -7.46 14.78 -13.71
N ASP A 47 -6.17 14.90 -13.98
CA ASP A 47 -5.67 15.50 -15.23
C ASP A 47 -6.09 14.64 -16.44
N TYR A 48 -6.02 13.30 -16.31
CA TYR A 48 -6.46 12.36 -17.34
C TYR A 48 -7.97 12.43 -17.62
N VAL A 49 -8.80 12.35 -16.56
CA VAL A 49 -10.28 12.39 -16.69
C VAL A 49 -10.73 13.71 -17.29
N LYS A 50 -10.18 14.85 -16.84
CA LYS A 50 -10.54 16.17 -17.35
C LYS A 50 -10.22 16.35 -18.83
N HIS A 51 -9.19 15.67 -19.32
CA HIS A 51 -8.79 15.71 -20.73
C HIS A 51 -9.80 14.99 -21.62
N TYR A 52 -10.24 13.79 -21.24
CA TYR A 52 -11.16 12.98 -22.05
C TYR A 52 -12.65 13.29 -21.82
N TYR A 53 -13.00 13.79 -20.64
CA TYR A 53 -14.37 14.17 -20.30
C TYR A 53 -14.40 15.66 -19.91
N PRO A 54 -14.67 16.57 -20.86
CA PRO A 54 -14.78 18.00 -20.56
C PRO A 54 -15.92 18.35 -19.60
N THR A 55 -17.01 17.58 -19.62
CA THR A 55 -18.22 17.81 -18.82
C THR A 55 -18.68 16.55 -18.08
N ALA A 56 -19.53 16.72 -17.06
CA ALA A 56 -20.09 15.59 -16.32
C ALA A 56 -21.06 14.79 -17.18
N GLU A 57 -21.72 15.47 -18.12
CA GLU A 57 -22.59 14.88 -19.13
C GLU A 57 -21.84 13.87 -19.99
N ASP A 58 -20.59 14.16 -20.38
CA ASP A 58 -19.75 13.23 -21.15
C ASP A 58 -19.48 11.93 -20.38
N ILE A 59 -19.35 11.98 -19.05
CA ILE A 59 -19.16 10.80 -18.19
C ILE A 59 -20.45 10.00 -18.08
N SER A 60 -21.56 10.69 -17.82
CA SER A 60 -22.87 10.05 -17.65
C SER A 60 -23.42 9.46 -18.95
N GLY A 61 -23.02 10.02 -20.09
CA GLY A 61 -23.42 9.61 -21.43
C GLY A 61 -22.52 8.55 -22.08
N ASP A 62 -21.38 8.22 -21.47
CA ASP A 62 -20.47 7.19 -21.97
C ASP A 62 -21.01 5.78 -21.68
N GLU A 63 -21.60 5.16 -22.69
CA GLU A 63 -22.22 3.84 -22.56
C GLU A 63 -21.21 2.74 -22.17
N GLU A 64 -19.96 2.82 -22.64
CA GLU A 64 -18.93 1.82 -22.32
C GLU A 64 -18.47 1.96 -20.87
N LEU A 65 -18.23 3.18 -20.40
CA LEU A 65 -17.84 3.46 -19.01
C LEU A 65 -18.95 3.04 -18.03
N GLN A 66 -20.21 3.37 -18.33
CA GLN A 66 -21.34 2.99 -17.48
C GLN A 66 -21.55 1.47 -17.45
N ALA A 67 -21.41 0.80 -18.60
CA ALA A 67 -21.51 -0.66 -18.69
C ALA A 67 -20.39 -1.34 -17.90
N TRP A 68 -19.14 -0.89 -18.06
CA TRP A 68 -17.99 -1.40 -17.32
C TRP A 68 -18.21 -1.31 -15.81
N TRP A 69 -18.58 -0.12 -15.30
CA TRP A 69 -18.77 0.06 -13.87
C TRP A 69 -19.96 -0.75 -13.32
N THR A 70 -21.02 -0.87 -14.11
CA THR A 70 -22.17 -1.71 -13.78
C THR A 70 -21.74 -3.19 -13.67
N GLU A 71 -20.92 -3.68 -14.59
CA GLU A 71 -20.43 -5.06 -14.55
C GLU A 71 -19.49 -5.30 -13.36
N VAL A 72 -18.54 -4.41 -13.11
CA VAL A 72 -17.66 -4.47 -11.92
C VAL A 72 -18.47 -4.60 -10.64
N ARG A 73 -19.50 -3.75 -10.45
CA ARG A 73 -20.35 -3.78 -9.26
C ARG A 73 -21.25 -5.01 -9.20
N THR A 74 -21.94 -5.35 -10.29
CA THR A 74 -23.05 -6.32 -10.25
C THR A 74 -22.64 -7.75 -10.57
N LYS A 75 -21.47 -7.94 -11.19
CA LYS A 75 -20.90 -9.25 -11.55
C LYS A 75 -19.56 -9.50 -10.85
N GLY A 76 -18.65 -8.54 -10.90
CA GLY A 76 -17.35 -8.65 -10.23
C GLY A 76 -17.46 -8.72 -8.71
N HIS A 77 -18.35 -7.91 -8.13
CA HIS A 77 -18.64 -7.83 -6.70
C HIS A 77 -20.12 -8.08 -6.39
N GLU A 78 -20.70 -9.12 -6.99
CA GLU A 78 -22.13 -9.42 -6.90
C GLU A 78 -22.65 -9.52 -5.45
N ASP A 79 -21.83 -10.01 -4.53
CA ASP A 79 -22.15 -10.15 -3.10
C ASP A 79 -22.40 -8.81 -2.40
N LYS A 80 -21.91 -7.70 -2.98
CA LYS A 80 -21.97 -6.34 -2.42
C LYS A 80 -22.69 -5.36 -3.33
N LYS A 81 -23.30 -5.81 -4.42
CA LYS A 81 -23.84 -4.92 -5.48
C LYS A 81 -24.88 -3.89 -4.99
N ASP A 82 -25.59 -4.21 -3.91
CA ASP A 82 -26.67 -3.40 -3.33
C ASP A 82 -26.19 -2.49 -2.18
N GLU A 83 -24.89 -2.48 -1.88
CA GLU A 83 -24.32 -1.66 -0.83
C GLU A 83 -24.38 -0.15 -1.18
N PRO A 84 -24.71 0.73 -0.21
CA PRO A 84 -24.98 2.14 -0.51
C PRO A 84 -23.72 2.98 -0.80
N TRP A 85 -22.53 2.42 -0.57
CA TRP A 85 -21.26 3.13 -0.72
C TRP A 85 -20.67 3.04 -2.13
N TRP A 86 -21.32 2.33 -3.08
CA TRP A 86 -20.88 2.31 -4.47
C TRP A 86 -21.00 3.71 -5.11
N PRO A 87 -19.89 4.28 -5.62
CA PRO A 87 -19.94 5.51 -6.41
C PRO A 87 -20.86 5.40 -7.62
N VAL A 88 -21.52 6.50 -7.95
CA VAL A 88 -22.23 6.69 -9.22
C VAL A 88 -21.30 7.45 -10.16
N LEU A 89 -21.08 6.95 -11.37
CA LEU A 89 -20.20 7.60 -12.34
C LEU A 89 -20.95 8.72 -13.08
N ASP A 90 -21.23 9.81 -12.38
CA ASP A 90 -22.00 10.96 -12.89
C ASP A 90 -21.23 12.29 -12.82
N SER A 91 -19.97 12.25 -12.37
CA SER A 91 -19.16 13.45 -12.18
C SER A 91 -17.66 13.12 -12.23
N HIS A 92 -16.85 14.15 -12.51
CA HIS A 92 -15.39 14.04 -12.47
C HIS A 92 -14.90 13.55 -11.12
N GLU A 93 -15.45 14.07 -10.02
CA GLU A 93 -15.03 13.69 -8.67
C GLU A 93 -15.23 12.19 -8.43
N ASN A 94 -16.39 11.65 -8.79
CA ASN A 94 -16.69 10.23 -8.61
C ASN A 94 -15.81 9.34 -9.50
N LEU A 95 -15.63 9.70 -10.78
CA LEU A 95 -14.78 8.93 -11.69
C LEU A 95 -13.30 8.97 -11.26
N VAL A 96 -12.78 10.15 -10.93
CA VAL A 96 -11.42 10.31 -10.39
C VAL A 96 -11.23 9.50 -9.13
N GLN A 97 -12.21 9.51 -8.21
CA GLN A 97 -12.15 8.74 -6.98
C GLN A 97 -12.12 7.22 -7.24
N VAL A 98 -12.90 6.73 -8.21
CA VAL A 98 -12.89 5.32 -8.63
C VAL A 98 -11.54 4.95 -9.23
N LEU A 99 -11.05 5.71 -10.21
CA LEU A 99 -9.78 5.42 -10.89
C LEU A 99 -8.58 5.53 -9.95
N ALA A 100 -8.53 6.55 -9.09
CA ALA A 100 -7.47 6.69 -8.09
C ALA A 100 -7.47 5.51 -7.10
N THR A 101 -8.66 5.03 -6.72
CA THR A 101 -8.78 3.82 -5.86
C THR A 101 -8.27 2.58 -6.58
N ILE A 102 -8.62 2.41 -7.86
CA ILE A 102 -8.19 1.27 -8.68
C ILE A 102 -6.69 1.31 -8.94
N MET A 103 -6.07 2.49 -9.05
CA MET A 103 -4.61 2.60 -9.17
C MET A 103 -3.91 2.39 -7.82
N TRP A 104 -4.44 2.95 -6.73
CA TRP A 104 -3.84 2.85 -5.39
C TRP A 104 -3.79 1.43 -4.82
N ILE A 105 -4.88 0.66 -4.95
CA ILE A 105 -4.98 -0.69 -4.38
C ILE A 105 -3.86 -1.61 -4.89
N PRO A 106 -3.67 -1.80 -6.21
CA PRO A 106 -2.67 -2.70 -6.75
C PRO A 106 -1.25 -2.11 -6.72
N SER A 107 -1.09 -0.79 -6.56
CA SER A 107 0.24 -0.16 -6.43
C SER A 107 0.61 0.07 -4.96
N GLY A 108 0.44 1.29 -4.45
CA GLY A 108 0.93 1.71 -3.13
C GLY A 108 0.36 0.89 -1.98
N HIS A 109 -0.92 0.53 -1.99
CA HIS A 109 -1.48 -0.31 -0.92
C HIS A 109 -0.86 -1.71 -0.93
N HIS A 110 -0.80 -2.37 -2.09
CA HIS A 110 -0.20 -3.67 -2.24
C HIS A 110 1.27 -3.67 -1.80
N ALA A 111 2.07 -2.73 -2.32
CA ALA A 111 3.48 -2.60 -1.97
C ALA A 111 3.69 -2.48 -0.45
N ALA A 112 2.88 -1.64 0.21
CA ALA A 112 2.98 -1.39 1.65
C ALA A 112 2.66 -2.61 2.53
N VAL A 113 1.90 -3.59 2.04
CA VAL A 113 1.56 -4.81 2.79
C VAL A 113 2.35 -6.04 2.33
N ASN A 114 3.01 -5.95 1.19
CA ASN A 114 3.65 -7.07 0.53
C ASN A 114 5.16 -7.15 0.75
N PHE A 115 5.92 -6.10 0.37
CA PHE A 115 7.39 -6.17 0.33
C PHE A 115 8.05 -6.14 1.71
N GLY A 116 7.28 -5.87 2.78
CA GLY A 116 7.71 -6.02 4.17
C GLY A 116 7.54 -7.43 4.74
N GLN A 117 7.01 -8.38 3.97
CA GLN A 117 6.70 -9.72 4.48
C GLN A 117 7.93 -10.45 5.02
N TYR A 118 8.99 -10.60 4.22
CA TYR A 118 10.23 -11.23 4.65
C TYR A 118 11.05 -10.34 5.58
N PRO A 119 11.22 -9.04 5.31
CA PRO A 119 12.04 -8.19 6.18
C PRO A 119 11.54 -8.12 7.63
N TYR A 120 10.22 -8.08 7.84
CA TYR A 120 9.65 -8.18 9.20
C TYR A 120 9.40 -9.63 9.65
N GLY A 121 9.04 -10.53 8.74
CA GLY A 121 8.57 -11.89 9.08
C GLY A 121 9.60 -13.00 8.99
N GLY A 122 10.77 -12.74 8.41
CA GLY A 122 11.86 -13.71 8.26
C GLY A 122 12.44 -14.14 9.62
N TYR A 123 12.40 -13.26 10.62
CA TYR A 123 12.64 -13.61 12.02
C TYR A 123 11.33 -14.04 12.70
N PHE A 124 11.08 -15.34 12.75
CA PHE A 124 9.79 -15.90 13.19
C PHE A 124 9.25 -15.46 14.55
N PRO A 125 10.08 -15.26 15.60
CA PRO A 125 9.58 -14.74 16.86
C PRO A 125 8.93 -13.34 16.74
N ASN A 126 9.27 -12.56 15.70
CA ASN A 126 8.65 -11.26 15.44
C ASN A 126 7.25 -11.37 14.80
N ARG A 127 7.03 -12.37 13.94
CA ARG A 127 5.75 -12.58 13.22
C ARG A 127 5.38 -14.07 13.14
N PRO A 128 5.06 -14.73 14.26
CA PRO A 128 4.69 -16.15 14.26
C PRO A 128 3.36 -16.34 13.52
N THR A 129 3.31 -17.29 12.58
CA THR A 129 2.12 -17.54 11.77
C THR A 129 1.10 -18.46 12.43
N ILE A 130 1.51 -19.21 13.45
CA ILE A 130 0.64 -20.06 14.26
C ILE A 130 1.12 -20.09 15.72
N ALA A 131 0.19 -20.39 16.62
CA ALA A 131 0.45 -20.83 17.99
C ALA A 131 -0.01 -22.28 18.16
N ARG A 132 0.88 -23.15 18.64
CA ARG A 132 0.68 -24.60 18.83
C ARG A 132 0.22 -24.96 20.25
N GLN A 133 0.29 -24.01 21.17
CA GLN A 133 -0.09 -24.18 22.57
C GLN A 133 -0.97 -23.03 23.03
N ASN A 134 -1.88 -23.32 23.95
CA ASN A 134 -2.60 -22.30 24.70
C ASN A 134 -1.66 -21.53 25.62
N ILE A 135 -2.12 -20.39 26.13
CA ILE A 135 -1.37 -19.63 27.13
C ILE A 135 -1.04 -20.51 28.34
N PRO A 136 0.17 -20.42 28.94
CA PRO A 136 0.59 -21.38 29.96
C PRO A 136 -0.34 -21.49 31.18
N LEU A 137 -1.11 -20.44 31.49
CA LEU A 137 -2.09 -20.43 32.58
C LEU A 137 -3.22 -21.44 32.37
N GLU A 138 -3.68 -21.60 31.13
CA GLU A 138 -4.75 -22.55 30.78
C GLU A 138 -4.28 -24.00 30.88
N ASN A 139 -2.97 -24.23 30.77
CA ASN A 139 -2.34 -25.55 30.90
C ASN A 139 -1.92 -25.88 32.35
N GLY A 140 -2.33 -25.04 33.31
CA GLY A 140 -2.18 -25.29 34.74
C GLY A 140 -0.82 -24.90 35.33
N ARG A 141 -0.68 -25.12 36.64
CA ARG A 141 0.46 -24.63 37.43
C ARG A 141 1.83 -25.13 36.94
N GLN A 142 1.90 -26.32 36.37
CA GLN A 142 3.17 -26.87 35.89
C GLN A 142 3.64 -26.17 34.61
N ALA A 143 2.73 -25.90 33.66
CA ALA A 143 3.05 -25.13 32.46
C ALA A 143 3.44 -23.68 32.82
N MET A 144 2.76 -23.06 33.78
CA MET A 144 3.16 -21.76 34.32
C MET A 144 4.56 -21.78 34.94
N ARG A 145 4.92 -22.84 35.68
CA ARG A 145 6.29 -22.99 36.22
C ARG A 145 7.31 -23.11 35.09
N ALA A 146 7.04 -23.96 34.10
CA ALA A 146 7.92 -24.09 32.94
C ALA A 146 8.14 -22.77 32.20
N PHE A 147 7.10 -21.94 32.06
CA PHE A 147 7.23 -20.60 31.47
C PHE A 147 8.03 -19.64 32.34
N VAL A 148 7.88 -19.69 33.67
CA VAL A 148 8.68 -18.86 34.59
C VAL A 148 10.15 -19.29 34.60
N ASP A 149 10.40 -20.61 34.54
CA ASP A 149 11.74 -21.17 34.58
C ASP A 149 12.49 -20.99 33.24
N ASP A 150 11.80 -21.12 32.11
CA ASP A 150 12.36 -21.00 30.75
C ASP A 150 11.33 -20.44 29.73
N PRO A 151 11.12 -19.11 29.71
CA PRO A 151 10.12 -18.49 28.86
C PRO A 151 10.45 -18.61 27.37
N GLU A 152 11.73 -18.56 27.01
CA GLU A 152 12.19 -18.66 25.61
C GLU A 152 11.82 -20.01 25.01
N LYS A 153 12.11 -21.10 25.74
CA LYS A 153 11.72 -22.44 25.31
C LYS A 153 10.21 -22.57 25.15
N VAL A 154 9.43 -22.09 26.11
CA VAL A 154 7.97 -22.17 26.03
C VAL A 154 7.42 -21.36 24.85
N LEU A 155 7.97 -20.18 24.56
CA LEU A 155 7.61 -19.40 23.39
C LEU A 155 7.97 -20.13 22.09
N LEU A 156 9.16 -20.70 21.98
CA LEU A 156 9.56 -21.48 20.79
C LEU A 156 8.72 -22.75 20.60
N ASP A 157 8.33 -23.41 21.69
CA ASP A 157 7.42 -24.56 21.66
C ASP A 157 5.98 -24.14 21.29
N THR A 158 5.61 -22.89 21.58
CA THR A 158 4.32 -22.29 21.20
C THR A 158 4.31 -21.86 19.74
N TYR A 159 5.36 -21.21 19.24
CA TYR A 159 5.49 -20.74 17.86
C TYR A 159 5.67 -21.89 16.85
N PRO A 160 5.64 -21.63 15.52
CA PRO A 160 5.74 -22.71 14.54
C PRO A 160 7.00 -23.57 14.73
N SER A 161 6.91 -24.86 14.44
CA SER A 161 8.10 -25.73 14.43
C SER A 161 9.11 -25.27 13.38
N GLN A 162 10.38 -25.64 13.53
CA GLN A 162 11.43 -25.25 12.57
C GLN A 162 11.08 -25.57 11.11
N LEU A 163 10.46 -26.72 10.84
CA LEU A 163 10.03 -27.08 9.49
C LEU A 163 8.89 -26.21 8.97
N GLN A 164 7.94 -25.83 9.84
CA GLN A 164 6.86 -24.91 9.47
C GLN A 164 7.41 -23.50 9.22
N SER A 165 8.29 -23.02 10.11
CA SER A 165 8.95 -21.73 9.96
C SER A 165 9.76 -21.67 8.66
N PHE A 166 10.57 -22.69 8.37
CA PHE A 166 11.34 -22.75 7.12
C PHE A 166 10.47 -22.64 5.87
N LYS A 167 9.35 -23.38 5.81
CA LYS A 167 8.42 -23.33 4.67
C LYS A 167 7.84 -21.94 4.47
N VAL A 168 7.35 -21.33 5.55
CA VAL A 168 6.75 -19.99 5.49
C VAL A 168 7.81 -18.95 5.16
N MET A 169 9.00 -19.02 5.77
CA MET A 169 10.12 -18.12 5.50
C MET A 169 10.46 -18.07 4.01
N PHE A 170 10.58 -19.23 3.37
CA PHE A 170 10.83 -19.32 1.93
C PHE A 170 9.71 -18.70 1.09
N THR A 171 8.45 -18.87 1.50
CA THR A 171 7.33 -18.21 0.84
C THR A 171 7.40 -16.68 1.00
N LEU A 172 7.67 -16.17 2.22
CA LEU A 172 7.76 -14.73 2.43
C LEU A 172 8.90 -14.11 1.62
N ASP A 173 10.05 -14.80 1.53
CA ASP A 173 11.22 -14.36 0.75
C ASP A 173 10.86 -14.18 -0.73
N LEU A 174 10.24 -15.21 -1.31
CA LEU A 174 9.77 -15.17 -2.70
C LEU A 174 8.75 -14.05 -2.93
N LEU A 175 7.78 -13.89 -2.03
CA LEU A 175 6.75 -12.86 -2.14
C LEU A 175 7.27 -11.44 -1.90
N SER A 176 8.45 -11.26 -1.27
CA SER A 176 9.01 -9.94 -0.99
C SER A 176 10.04 -9.49 -2.04
N THR A 177 10.26 -10.30 -3.07
CA THR A 177 11.30 -10.06 -4.08
C THR A 177 10.68 -9.46 -5.34
N HIS A 178 11.18 -8.31 -5.80
CA HIS A 178 10.78 -7.74 -7.08
C HIS A 178 11.38 -8.52 -8.27
N ALA A 179 10.59 -8.68 -9.34
CA ALA A 179 11.09 -9.25 -10.58
C ALA A 179 12.10 -8.30 -11.26
N PRO A 180 13.12 -8.81 -11.98
CA PRO A 180 14.10 -7.98 -12.69
C PRO A 180 13.49 -7.07 -13.77
N ASP A 181 12.34 -7.47 -14.31
CA ASP A 181 11.56 -6.78 -15.35
C ASP A 181 10.31 -6.08 -14.79
N GLU A 182 10.27 -5.82 -13.48
CA GLU A 182 9.17 -5.12 -12.83
C GLU A 182 8.92 -3.71 -13.39
N GLU A 183 7.64 -3.34 -13.45
CA GLU A 183 7.18 -2.03 -13.90
C GLU A 183 6.68 -1.20 -12.72
N TYR A 184 7.42 -0.13 -12.41
CA TYR A 184 7.14 0.71 -11.27
C TYR A 184 6.20 1.87 -11.62
N LEU A 185 5.52 2.36 -10.60
CA LEU A 185 4.61 3.49 -10.67
C LEU A 185 5.32 4.70 -11.27
N GLY A 186 4.78 5.20 -12.39
CA GLY A 186 5.31 6.37 -13.09
C GLY A 186 6.60 6.12 -13.88
N THR A 187 7.07 4.89 -14.07
CA THR A 187 8.29 4.66 -14.87
C THR A 187 8.00 4.29 -16.32
N GLN A 188 7.02 3.44 -16.56
CA GLN A 188 6.68 3.00 -17.91
C GLN A 188 5.71 3.97 -18.58
N VAL A 189 6.05 4.36 -19.80
CA VAL A 189 5.26 5.30 -20.60
C VAL A 189 4.52 4.51 -21.67
N GLU A 190 3.19 4.51 -21.64
CA GLU A 190 2.40 3.92 -22.72
C GLU A 190 2.45 4.78 -23.98
N PRO A 191 2.56 4.19 -25.18
CA PRO A 191 2.52 4.93 -26.45
C PRO A 191 1.26 5.81 -26.58
N ALA A 192 0.11 5.35 -26.08
CA ALA A 192 -1.13 6.11 -26.08
C ALA A 192 -1.02 7.43 -25.27
N TRP A 193 -0.26 7.44 -24.18
CA TRP A 193 -0.08 8.63 -23.34
C TRP A 193 0.81 9.68 -23.98
N THR A 194 1.69 9.27 -24.90
CA THR A 194 2.59 10.19 -25.61
C THR A 194 2.01 10.73 -26.91
N ALA A 195 0.89 10.18 -27.37
CA ALA A 195 0.20 10.62 -28.58
C ALA A 195 -0.47 11.99 -28.41
N GLU A 196 -0.81 12.38 -27.18
CA GLU A 196 -1.53 13.61 -26.86
C GLU A 196 -0.74 14.46 -25.87
N ASP A 197 -0.40 15.70 -26.24
CA ASP A 197 0.45 16.59 -25.44
C ASP A 197 -0.09 16.83 -24.01
N GLY A 198 -1.42 16.91 -23.85
CA GLY A 198 -2.06 17.08 -22.56
C GLY A 198 -1.81 15.90 -21.61
N ILE A 199 -1.99 14.68 -22.10
CA ILE A 199 -1.78 13.45 -21.32
C ILE A 199 -0.29 13.23 -21.06
N ARG A 200 0.56 13.47 -22.05
CA ARG A 200 2.01 13.42 -21.87
C ARG A 200 2.46 14.37 -20.77
N SER A 201 1.99 15.62 -20.79
CA SER A 201 2.33 16.61 -19.76
C SER A 201 1.82 16.20 -18.38
N ALA A 202 0.64 15.57 -18.29
CA ALA A 202 0.11 15.06 -17.04
C ALA A 202 0.93 13.88 -16.50
N PHE A 203 1.46 13.02 -17.38
CA PHE A 203 2.32 11.92 -16.98
C PHE A 203 3.70 12.43 -16.52
N ASP A 204 4.30 13.36 -17.27
CA ASP A 204 5.56 14.03 -16.88
C ASP A 204 5.45 14.67 -15.48
N LYS A 205 4.29 15.25 -15.17
CA LYS A 205 3.95 15.80 -13.87
C LYS A 205 3.88 14.72 -12.78
N LEU A 206 3.24 13.57 -13.03
CA LEU A 206 3.24 12.43 -12.12
C LEU A 206 4.68 11.97 -11.83
N GLN A 207 5.53 11.84 -12.85
CA GLN A 207 6.93 11.46 -12.68
C GLN A 207 7.70 12.47 -11.81
N GLY A 208 7.48 13.76 -12.03
CA GLY A 208 8.04 14.83 -11.18
C GLY A 208 7.61 14.68 -9.72
N ARG A 209 6.31 14.52 -9.48
CA ARG A 209 5.75 14.35 -8.14
C ARG A 209 6.33 13.13 -7.42
N LEU A 210 6.51 12.01 -8.11
CA LEU A 210 7.08 10.79 -7.52
C LEU A 210 8.56 10.96 -7.15
N ARG A 211 9.34 11.71 -7.93
CA ARG A 211 10.71 12.08 -7.55
C ARG A 211 10.75 12.96 -6.31
N ASP A 212 9.90 13.98 -6.24
CA ASP A 212 9.80 14.85 -5.06
C ASP A 212 9.40 14.06 -3.80
N ILE A 213 8.49 13.08 -3.96
CA ILE A 213 8.04 12.21 -2.85
C ILE A 213 9.17 11.31 -2.37
N LEU A 214 9.95 10.74 -3.29
CA LEU A 214 11.13 9.95 -2.95
C LEU A 214 12.10 10.75 -2.08
N GLU A 215 12.49 11.95 -2.52
CA GLU A 215 13.39 12.83 -1.76
C GLU A 215 12.82 13.16 -0.38
N HIS A 216 11.53 13.49 -0.31
CA HIS A 216 10.85 13.83 0.95
C HIS A 216 10.77 12.64 1.91
N ILE A 217 10.61 11.41 1.42
CA ILE A 217 10.64 10.19 2.25
C ILE A 217 12.05 9.95 2.79
N ASP A 218 13.08 10.14 1.97
CA ASP A 218 14.48 10.01 2.38
C ASP A 218 14.82 11.03 3.48
N GLU A 219 14.46 12.30 3.29
CA GLU A 219 14.62 13.34 4.32
C GLU A 219 13.88 13.00 5.62
N ARG A 220 12.66 12.47 5.54
CA ARG A 220 11.90 12.05 6.73
C ARG A 220 12.56 10.89 7.46
N ASN A 221 13.16 9.96 6.72
CA ASN A 221 13.86 8.80 7.28
C ASN A 221 15.18 9.20 7.95
N GLU A 222 15.79 10.33 7.56
CA GLU A 222 16.99 10.89 8.19
C GLU A 222 16.69 11.84 9.38
N ASP A 223 15.45 12.32 9.54
CA ASP A 223 15.08 13.24 10.63
C ASP A 223 15.05 12.53 12.00
N PRO A 224 15.98 12.84 12.93
CA PRO A 224 16.04 12.19 14.24
C PRO A 224 14.83 12.51 15.15
N LYS A 225 13.98 13.47 14.77
CA LYS A 225 12.73 13.75 15.47
C LYS A 225 11.62 12.77 15.09
N ARG A 226 11.72 12.10 13.95
CA ARG A 226 10.73 11.14 13.42
C ARG A 226 11.02 9.71 13.85
N ARG A 227 10.81 9.46 15.14
CA ARG A 227 11.21 8.21 15.82
C ARG A 227 10.40 6.98 15.42
N ASN A 228 9.26 7.13 14.75
CA ASN A 228 8.45 5.98 14.34
C ASN A 228 8.90 5.41 12.98
N ARG A 229 9.88 6.03 12.33
CA ARG A 229 10.36 5.66 10.99
C ARG A 229 11.50 4.66 11.00
N HIS A 230 12.29 4.61 12.08
CA HIS A 230 13.37 3.65 12.28
C HIS A 230 13.57 3.43 13.79
N GLY A 231 14.10 2.27 14.19
CA GLY A 231 14.25 1.92 15.61
C GLY A 231 15.29 0.81 15.84
N PRO A 232 15.55 0.43 17.10
CA PRO A 232 16.47 -0.68 17.39
C PRO A 232 16.01 -1.96 16.67
N GLY A 233 16.81 -2.43 15.71
CA GLY A 233 16.49 -3.61 14.89
C GLY A 233 15.40 -3.39 13.83
N VAL A 234 15.01 -2.14 13.55
CA VAL A 234 14.00 -1.77 12.55
C VAL A 234 14.62 -0.81 11.54
N MET A 235 14.66 -1.23 10.28
CA MET A 235 15.14 -0.43 9.16
C MET A 235 14.25 0.80 8.92
N PRO A 236 14.76 1.86 8.25
CA PRO A 236 13.93 2.98 7.85
C PRO A 236 12.72 2.55 7.02
N TYR A 237 11.57 3.19 7.24
CA TYR A 237 10.36 2.89 6.49
C TYR A 237 10.47 3.34 5.03
N THR A 238 10.63 2.37 4.12
CA THR A 238 10.79 2.61 2.68
C THR A 238 9.74 1.93 1.79
N LEU A 239 8.75 1.24 2.38
CA LEU A 239 7.71 0.48 1.67
C LEU A 239 6.84 1.30 0.71
N LEU A 240 6.82 2.63 0.87
CA LEU A 240 6.11 3.57 0.01
C LEU A 240 7.06 4.58 -0.65
N ARG A 241 8.37 4.31 -0.63
CA ARG A 241 9.38 5.06 -1.38
C ARG A 241 9.29 4.63 -2.86
N PRO A 242 9.04 5.55 -3.80
CA PRO A 242 9.11 5.26 -5.24
C PRO A 242 10.49 4.72 -5.66
N CYS A 243 10.53 4.04 -6.80
CA CYS A 243 11.80 3.60 -7.39
C CYS A 243 12.55 4.79 -8.02
N ASP A 244 13.87 4.84 -7.89
CA ASP A 244 14.76 5.81 -8.55
C ASP A 244 15.26 5.34 -9.94
N GLY A 245 14.72 4.23 -10.45
CA GLY A 245 14.87 3.80 -11.83
C GLY A 245 16.00 2.80 -12.10
N ASN A 246 16.73 2.32 -11.09
CA ASN A 246 17.62 1.17 -11.24
C ASN A 246 17.11 -0.06 -10.47
N PRO A 247 16.35 -0.98 -11.11
CA PRO A 247 15.90 -2.21 -10.48
C PRO A 247 17.04 -3.16 -10.09
N PHE A 248 18.28 -2.90 -10.53
CA PHE A 248 19.48 -3.69 -10.25
C PHE A 248 20.46 -3.03 -9.26
N ASP A 249 20.14 -1.87 -8.67
CA ASP A 249 20.96 -1.34 -7.58
C ASP A 249 20.80 -2.29 -6.39
N GLU A 250 21.87 -2.82 -5.78
CA GLU A 250 21.75 -3.66 -4.58
C GLU A 250 21.04 -2.91 -3.41
N LYS A 251 20.92 -1.58 -3.50
CA LYS A 251 20.09 -0.75 -2.62
C LYS A 251 18.58 -0.86 -2.89
N SER A 252 18.14 -1.34 -4.06
CA SER A 252 16.73 -1.56 -4.42
C SER A 252 16.15 -2.87 -3.85
N VAL A 253 16.96 -3.68 -3.16
CA VAL A 253 16.68 -5.11 -2.95
C VAL A 253 15.99 -5.44 -1.61
N MET A 254 15.58 -4.46 -0.80
CA MET A 254 14.72 -4.73 0.37
C MET A 254 13.72 -3.59 0.60
N GLU A 255 12.42 -3.91 0.59
CA GLU A 255 11.32 -3.05 1.05
C GLU A 255 11.03 -1.75 0.25
N MET A 256 11.54 -1.52 -0.96
CA MET A 256 11.28 -0.26 -1.67
C MET A 256 10.92 -0.44 -3.13
N GLY A 257 10.28 0.57 -3.71
CA GLY A 257 9.70 0.49 -5.05
C GLY A 257 8.21 0.15 -4.99
N ILE A 258 7.42 0.92 -5.74
CA ILE A 258 5.96 0.72 -5.84
C ILE A 258 5.67 0.22 -7.25
N PRO A 259 5.33 -1.06 -7.44
CA PRO A 259 4.89 -1.57 -8.74
C PRO A 259 3.59 -0.92 -9.21
N ASN A 260 3.30 -0.97 -10.51
CA ASN A 260 2.01 -0.59 -11.06
C ASN A 260 0.87 -1.54 -10.63
N SER A 261 1.21 -2.79 -10.29
CA SER A 261 0.24 -3.88 -10.18
C SER A 261 0.51 -4.83 -9.01
N ILE A 262 -0.41 -5.77 -8.80
CA ILE A 262 -0.22 -6.92 -7.90
C ILE A 262 0.61 -7.96 -8.65
N SER A 263 1.92 -7.72 -8.76
CA SER A 263 2.86 -8.50 -9.58
C SER A 263 3.76 -9.42 -8.77
N ILE A 264 4.05 -9.09 -7.50
CA ILE A 264 4.47 -10.02 -6.45
C ILE A 264 4.48 -9.33 -5.10
#